data_AF-A0A2E3MS48-F1
#
_entry.id   AF-A0A2E3MS48-F1
#
_cell.length_a   1.000
_cell.length_b   1.000
_cell.length_c   1.000
_cell.angle_alpha   90.00
_cell.angle_beta   90.00
_cell.angle_gamma   90.00
#
_symmetry.space_group_name_H-M   'P 1'
#
loop_
_entity.id
_entity.type
_entity.pdbx_description
1 polymer ?
#
loop_
_entity_poly.entity_id
_entity_poly.type
_entity_poly.pdbx_seq_one_letter_code
_entity_poly.pdbx_strand_id
1 'polypeptide(L)'
;MQEQHRAANAATRLRSAITTVKTNDLFSEAVLTLRDQSRLCFCHRVDERWAKAVGPEGKEEQGGHATSLLSCIQMFRLNSKHLDIQFEDGSRWDEALQQFPGYCS
;
A
#
# COMPACT_ATOMS: atom_id res chain seq x y z
N MET A 1 -19.43 -15.09 -24.89
CA MET A 1 -18.15 -14.84 -24.17
C MET A 1 -17.91 -13.33 -24.21
N GLN A 2 -18.05 -12.64 -23.08
CA GLN A 2 -17.73 -11.21 -23.02
C GLN A 2 -16.27 -11.05 -22.63
N GLU A 3 -15.45 -10.79 -23.64
CA GLU A 3 -14.05 -10.44 -23.54
C GLU A 3 -13.95 -9.01 -23.00
N GLN A 4 -13.93 -8.89 -21.68
CA GLN A 4 -13.68 -7.61 -21.03
C GLN A 4 -12.21 -7.24 -21.23
N HIS A 5 -11.97 -6.31 -22.17
CA HIS A 5 -10.82 -5.41 -22.18
C HIS A 5 -10.76 -4.70 -20.80
N ARG A 6 -10.22 -5.37 -19.79
CA ARG A 6 -10.11 -4.85 -18.43
C ARG A 6 -9.02 -3.78 -18.43
N ALA A 7 -9.41 -2.52 -18.26
CA ALA A 7 -8.54 -1.60 -17.55
C ALA A 7 -8.14 -2.32 -16.24
N ALA A 8 -6.84 -2.53 -16.02
CA ALA A 8 -6.37 -3.16 -14.79
C ALA A 8 -6.88 -2.31 -13.62
N ASN A 9 -7.76 -2.89 -12.79
CA ASN A 9 -8.30 -2.21 -11.62
C ASN A 9 -7.15 -1.82 -10.65
N ALA A 10 -7.42 -0.89 -9.75
CA ALA A 10 -6.41 -0.34 -8.86
C ALA A 10 -5.68 -1.43 -8.04
N ALA A 11 -6.40 -2.45 -7.57
CA ALA A 11 -5.80 -3.60 -6.90
C ALA A 11 -4.81 -4.39 -7.79
N THR A 12 -5.14 -4.60 -9.07
CA THR A 12 -4.26 -5.28 -10.04
C THR A 12 -3.02 -4.43 -10.35
N ARG A 13 -3.20 -3.10 -10.44
CA ARG A 13 -2.11 -2.14 -10.61
C ARG A 13 -1.18 -2.16 -9.39
N LEU A 14 -1.73 -2.10 -8.18
CA LEU A 14 -0.95 -2.20 -6.95
C LEU A 14 -0.18 -3.52 -6.89
N ARG A 15 -0.85 -4.64 -7.12
CA ARG A 15 -0.22 -5.98 -7.07
C ARG A 15 0.90 -6.15 -8.11
N SER A 16 0.77 -5.52 -9.27
CA SER A 16 1.82 -5.55 -10.29
C SER A 16 2.97 -4.60 -9.97
N ALA A 17 2.69 -3.48 -9.30
CA ALA A 17 3.69 -2.45 -8.98
C ALA A 17 4.42 -2.74 -7.66
N ILE A 18 3.85 -3.48 -6.72
CA ILE A 18 4.45 -3.71 -5.42
C ILE A 18 5.70 -4.59 -5.53
N THR A 19 6.72 -4.21 -4.77
CA THR A 19 7.99 -4.96 -4.68
C THR A 19 8.21 -5.46 -3.26
N THR A 20 7.92 -4.63 -2.25
CA THR A 20 8.02 -5.05 -0.84
C THR A 20 6.89 -4.48 -0.01
N VAL A 21 6.51 -5.22 1.04
CA VAL A 21 5.63 -4.78 2.13
C VAL A 21 6.44 -4.87 3.41
N LYS A 22 6.54 -3.78 4.15
CA LYS A 22 7.17 -3.75 5.47
C LYS A 22 6.20 -3.18 6.48
N THR A 23 6.21 -3.71 7.70
CA THR A 23 5.44 -3.18 8.82
C THR A 23 6.37 -2.94 10.00
N ASN A 24 5.97 -2.05 10.90
CA ASN A 24 6.65 -1.88 12.18
C ASN A 24 6.23 -2.99 13.17
N ASP A 25 6.97 -3.13 14.27
CA ASP A 25 6.72 -4.19 15.27
C ASP A 25 5.35 -4.09 15.95
N LEU A 26 4.80 -2.88 16.00
CA LEU A 26 3.50 -2.60 16.58
C LEU A 26 2.34 -2.85 15.60
N PHE A 27 2.64 -3.18 14.33
CA PHE A 27 1.67 -3.27 13.24
C PHE A 27 0.74 -2.06 13.15
N SER A 28 1.24 -0.91 13.56
CA SER A 28 0.54 0.36 13.48
C SER A 28 0.95 1.14 12.23
N GLU A 29 2.07 0.76 11.61
CA GLU A 29 2.57 1.40 10.39
C GLU A 29 2.96 0.36 9.36
N ALA A 30 2.64 0.64 8.10
CA ALA A 30 3.00 -0.19 6.97
C ALA A 30 3.55 0.67 5.82
N VAL A 31 4.56 0.15 5.14
CA VAL A 31 5.22 0.78 3.99
C VAL A 31 5.25 -0.22 2.85
N LEU A 32 4.59 0.13 1.75
CA LEU A 32 4.61 -0.61 0.49
C LEU A 32 5.58 0.12 -0.42
N THR A 33 6.61 -0.58 -0.90
CA THR A 33 7.53 -0.03 -1.89
C THR A 33 7.13 -0.52 -3.26
N LEU A 34 6.95 0.41 -4.19
CA LEU A 34 6.59 0.13 -5.57
C LEU A 34 7.85 0.00 -6.44
N ARG A 35 7.71 -0.54 -7.66
CA ARG A 35 8.81 -0.78 -8.61
C ARG A 35 9.54 0.50 -9.02
N ASP A 36 8.84 1.64 -9.02
CA ASP A 36 9.43 2.95 -9.28
C ASP A 36 10.14 3.54 -8.05
N GLN A 37 10.27 2.77 -6.97
CA GLN A 37 10.82 3.18 -5.66
C GLN A 37 9.97 4.21 -4.90
N SER A 38 8.81 4.60 -5.43
CA SER A 38 7.82 5.34 -4.64
C SER A 38 7.22 4.42 -3.57
N ARG A 39 6.69 5.02 -2.51
CA ARG A 39 6.20 4.31 -1.33
C ARG A 39 4.80 4.76 -0.97
N LEU A 40 3.94 3.81 -0.63
CA LEU A 40 2.69 4.05 0.08
C LEU A 40 2.92 3.76 1.55
N CYS A 41 2.79 4.79 2.38
CA CYS A 41 2.92 4.70 3.83
C CYS A 41 1.53 4.77 4.46
N PHE A 42 1.27 3.90 5.42
CA PHE A 42 0.02 3.80 6.16
C PHE A 42 0.33 3.89 7.65
N CYS A 43 -0.48 4.67 8.38
CA CYS A 43 -0.48 4.71 9.83
C CYS A 43 -1.90 4.44 10.34
N HIS A 44 -2.00 3.55 11.32
CA HIS A 44 -3.22 3.20 12.02
C HIS A 44 -2.91 3.04 13.52
N ARG A 45 -3.13 4.12 14.26
CA ARG A 45 -3.02 4.23 15.72
C ARG A 45 -4.38 4.69 16.27
N VAL A 46 -4.56 4.60 17.59
CA VAL A 46 -5.82 4.97 18.26
C VAL A 46 -6.21 6.43 17.96
N ASP A 47 -5.23 7.32 17.93
CA ASP A 47 -5.45 8.77 17.74
C ASP A 47 -5.06 9.27 16.34
N GLU A 48 -4.47 8.42 15.50
CA GLU A 48 -3.90 8.83 14.22
C GLU A 48 -4.14 7.78 13.14
N ARG A 49 -4.79 8.19 12.04
CA ARG A 49 -5.01 7.35 10.88
C ARG A 49 -4.77 8.14 9.61
N TRP A 50 -3.74 7.77 8.85
CA TRP A 50 -3.44 8.41 7.57
C TRP A 50 -2.83 7.41 6.59
N ALA A 51 -2.92 7.76 5.31
CA ALA A 51 -2.17 7.16 4.23
C ALA A 51 -1.47 8.28 3.46
N LYS A 52 -0.23 8.07 3.03
CA LYS A 52 0.49 9.06 2.21
C LYS A 52 1.38 8.39 1.17
N ALA A 53 1.62 9.11 0.09
CA ALA A 53 2.52 8.73 -0.98
C ALA A 53 3.83 9.49 -0.81
N VAL A 54 4.94 8.77 -0.95
CA VAL A 54 6.28 9.34 -0.89
C VAL A 54 7.00 8.95 -2.16
N GLY A 55 7.62 9.92 -2.85
CA GLY A 55 8.35 9.65 -4.07
C GLY A 55 9.66 8.88 -3.86
N PRO A 56 10.33 8.54 -4.96
CA PRO A 56 11.71 8.06 -4.93
C PRO A 56 12.57 9.03 -4.12
N GLU A 57 13.56 8.50 -3.38
CA GLU A 57 14.47 9.29 -2.54
C GLU A 57 13.81 10.10 -1.40
N GLY A 58 12.53 9.86 -1.09
CA GLY A 58 11.83 10.56 0.00
C GLY A 58 11.22 11.90 -0.38
N LYS A 59 11.22 12.27 -1.67
CA LYS A 59 10.63 13.53 -2.14
C LYS A 59 9.11 13.36 -2.29
N GLU A 60 8.33 13.98 -1.41
CA GLU A 60 6.85 13.89 -1.45
C GLU A 60 6.27 14.48 -2.76
N GLU A 61 6.93 15.47 -3.35
CA GLU A 61 6.54 16.10 -4.63
C GLU A 61 6.70 15.17 -5.86
N GLN A 62 7.39 14.03 -5.69
CA GLN A 62 7.65 13.04 -6.73
C GLN A 62 6.96 11.72 -6.46
N GLY A 63 5.80 11.72 -5.79
CA GLY A 63 5.10 10.51 -5.34
C GLY A 63 4.71 9.50 -6.43
N GLY A 64 4.94 9.79 -7.72
CA GLY A 64 4.99 8.79 -8.79
C GLY A 64 3.75 7.91 -8.87
N HIS A 65 3.95 6.59 -8.99
CA HIS A 65 2.84 5.63 -8.98
C HIS A 65 2.13 5.57 -7.62
N ALA A 66 2.81 5.84 -6.51
CA ALA A 66 2.19 5.87 -5.20
C ALA A 66 1.14 6.99 -5.08
N THR A 67 1.40 8.20 -5.61
CA THR A 67 0.39 9.29 -5.59
C THR A 67 -0.88 8.89 -6.34
N SER A 68 -0.72 8.30 -7.53
CA SER A 68 -1.85 7.85 -8.34
C SER A 68 -2.65 6.74 -7.66
N LEU A 69 -1.97 5.81 -6.97
CA LEU A 69 -2.64 4.76 -6.21
C LEU A 69 -3.32 5.30 -4.96
N LEU A 70 -2.67 6.21 -4.23
CA LEU A 70 -3.20 6.86 -3.03
C LEU A 70 -4.52 7.57 -3.33
N SER A 71 -4.59 8.31 -4.44
CA SER A 71 -5.82 8.99 -4.86
C SER A 71 -6.98 8.05 -5.14
N CYS A 72 -6.73 6.76 -5.41
CA CYS A 72 -7.76 5.77 -5.64
C CYS A 72 -8.12 4.97 -4.37
N ILE A 73 -7.43 5.18 -3.24
CA ILE A 73 -7.71 4.45 -2.00
C ILE A 73 -8.94 5.06 -1.33
N GLN A 74 -9.99 4.27 -1.21
CA GLN A 74 -11.20 4.65 -0.48
C GLN A 74 -11.04 4.38 1.01
N MET A 75 -10.48 3.22 1.38
CA MET A 75 -10.30 2.81 2.75
C MET A 75 -9.12 1.84 2.87
N PHE A 76 -8.44 1.85 4.01
CA PHE A 76 -7.49 0.79 4.36
C PHE A 76 -7.71 0.31 5.79
N ARG A 77 -7.35 -0.94 6.09
CA ARG A 77 -7.32 -1.49 7.44
C ARG A 77 -5.98 -2.15 7.65
N LEU A 78 -5.24 -1.65 8.62
CA LEU A 78 -4.00 -2.25 9.07
C LEU A 78 -4.25 -2.94 10.41
N ASN A 79 -3.90 -4.22 10.50
CA ASN A 79 -3.91 -5.00 11.74
C ASN A 79 -2.66 -5.90 11.81
N SER A 80 -2.49 -6.64 12.91
CA SER A 80 -1.31 -7.49 13.12
C SER A 80 -1.15 -8.67 12.16
N LYS A 81 -2.16 -8.94 11.32
CA LYS A 81 -2.18 -10.06 10.37
C LYS A 81 -2.20 -9.61 8.92
N HIS A 82 -2.93 -8.53 8.61
CA HIS A 82 -3.21 -8.12 7.23
C HIS A 82 -3.11 -6.61 7.07
N LEU A 83 -2.64 -6.21 5.89
CA LEU A 83 -2.95 -4.91 5.32
C LEU A 83 -4.00 -5.08 4.23
N ASP A 84 -5.16 -4.49 4.48
CA ASP A 84 -6.31 -4.50 3.60
C ASP A 84 -6.51 -3.11 2.99
N ILE A 85 -6.67 -3.02 1.68
CA ILE A 85 -6.86 -1.77 0.95
C ILE A 85 -8.07 -1.94 0.02
N GLN A 86 -9.06 -1.08 0.20
CA GLN A 86 -10.22 -0.94 -0.67
C GLN A 86 -10.08 0.32 -1.52
N PHE A 87 -10.27 0.15 -2.83
CA PHE A 87 -10.17 1.23 -3.80
C PHE A 87 -11.56 1.73 -4.21
N GLU A 88 -11.62 2.97 -4.71
CA GLU A 88 -12.86 3.60 -5.18
C GLU A 88 -13.53 2.85 -6.34
N ASP A 89 -12.76 2.11 -7.14
CA ASP A 89 -13.26 1.26 -8.22
C ASP A 89 -13.90 -0.05 -7.71
N GLY A 90 -14.02 -0.21 -6.39
CA GLY A 90 -14.57 -1.38 -5.72
C GLY A 90 -13.60 -2.57 -5.65
N SER A 91 -12.40 -2.45 -6.21
CA SER A 91 -11.38 -3.49 -6.09
C SER A 91 -10.74 -3.50 -4.71
N ARG A 92 -10.19 -4.66 -4.32
CA ARG A 92 -9.62 -4.89 -3.00
C ARG A 92 -8.28 -5.59 -3.13
N TRP A 93 -7.31 -5.12 -2.36
CA TRP A 93 -6.01 -5.75 -2.20
C TRP A 93 -5.81 -6.08 -0.72
N ASP A 94 -5.51 -7.34 -0.44
CA ASP A 94 -5.28 -7.89 0.90
C ASP A 94 -3.97 -8.67 0.82
N GLU A 95 -3.07 -8.41 1.76
CA GLU A 95 -1.84 -9.18 1.90
C GLU A 95 -1.55 -9.45 3.37
N ALA A 96 -1.18 -10.70 3.64
CA ALA A 96 -0.73 -11.09 4.96
C ALA A 96 0.61 -10.41 5.28
N LEU A 97 0.67 -9.74 6.43
CA LEU A 97 1.89 -9.11 6.90
C LEU A 97 2.78 -10.18 7.48
N GLN A 98 3.86 -10.51 6.78
CA GLN A 98 4.93 -11.28 7.36
C GLN A 98 5.76 -10.33 8.23
N GLN A 99 5.82 -10.60 9.54
CA GLN A 99 6.92 -10.07 10.33
C GLN A 99 8.19 -10.55 9.67
N PHE A 100 9.02 -9.63 9.21
CA PHE A 100 10.40 -9.99 8.92
C PHE A 100 11.07 -10.15 10.29
N PRO A 101 11.52 -11.37 10.69
CA PRO A 101 12.37 -11.50 11.85
C PRO A 101 13.71 -10.86 11.50
N GLY A 102 13.81 -9.55 11.75
CA GLY A 102 14.92 -8.72 11.33
C GLY A 102 15.71 -8.21 12.53
N TYR A 103 16.48 -9.13 13.13
CA TYR A 103 17.59 -8.88 14.05
C TYR A 103 17.29 -7.96 15.25
N CYS A 104 16.88 -8.58 16.36
CA CYS A 104 17.43 -8.17 17.65
C CYS A 104 18.95 -8.42 17.57
N SER A 105 19.72 -7.35 17.33
CA SER A 105 21.12 -7.25 17.76
C SER A 105 21.16 -6.60 19.13
#